data_AF-A0A8T5UER1-F1
#
_entry.id   AF-A0A8T5UER1-F1
#
_cell.length_a   1.000
_cell.length_b   1.000
_cell.length_c   1.000
_cell.angle_alpha   90.00
_cell.angle_beta   90.00
_cell.angle_gamma   90.00
#
_symmetry.space_group_name_H-M   'P 1'
#
loop_
_entity.id
_entity.type
_entity.pdbx_description
1 polymer ?
#
loop_
_entity_poly.entity_id
_entity_poly.type
_entity_poly.pdbx_seq_one_letter_code
_entity_poly.pdbx_strand_id
1 'polypeptide(L)' 'MEKVGIVGYYQVKLHSDANYGRYEMIFEAVRGAVDMAGLKKKDISTVISCTNDYYDGRTISNCFTVEVGGGYMADE' A
#
# COMPACT_ATOMS: atom_id res chain seq x y z
N MET A 1 11.46 -18.85 16.31
CA MET A 1 10.98 -17.66 15.57
C MET A 1 11.38 -17.88 14.12
N GLU A 2 10.44 -17.72 13.20
CA GLU A 2 10.72 -17.90 11.76
C GLU A 2 11.63 -16.77 11.25
N LYS A 3 12.48 -17.08 10.27
CA LYS A 3 13.32 -16.08 9.61
C LYS A 3 12.47 -15.36 8.56
N VAL A 4 12.49 -14.03 8.58
CA VAL A 4 11.74 -13.19 7.63
C VAL A 4 12.71 -12.34 6.82
N GLY A 5 12.40 -12.12 5.54
CA GLY A 5 13.18 -11.29 4.63
C GLY A 5 12.30 -10.42 3.74
N ILE A 6 12.84 -9.28 3.30
CA ILE A 6 12.19 -8.39 2.33
C ILE A 6 12.55 -8.90 0.93
N VAL A 7 11.53 -9.22 0.13
CA VAL A 7 11.71 -9.81 -1.21
C VAL A 7 11.38 -8.85 -2.36
N GLY A 8 10.83 -7.68 -2.05
CA GLY A 8 10.51 -6.65 -3.02
C GLY A 8 10.14 -5.34 -2.33
N TYR A 9 10.39 -4.22 -3.01
CA TYR A 9 9.99 -2.89 -2.58
C TYR A 9 9.72 -2.03 -3.81
N TYR A 10 8.90 -0.99 -3.65
CA TYR A 10 8.71 0.01 -4.68
C TYR A 10 8.28 1.32 -4.04
N GLN A 11 8.80 2.42 -4.58
CA GLN A 11 8.44 3.76 -4.18
C GLN A 11 7.93 4.51 -5.41
N VAL A 12 6.71 5.04 -5.32
CA VAL A 12 6.15 5.90 -6.36
C VAL A 12 6.99 7.15 -6.54
N LYS A 13 7.02 7.68 -7.75
CA LYS A 13 7.73 8.92 -8.02
C LYS A 13 7.09 10.07 -7.25
N LEU A 14 7.90 10.82 -6.51
CA LEU A 14 7.44 11.96 -5.72
C LEU A 14 7.33 13.19 -6.62
N HIS A 15 6.18 13.87 -6.53
CA HIS A 15 5.88 15.10 -7.26
C HIS A 15 5.33 16.14 -6.27
N SER A 16 5.72 17.41 -6.43
CA SER A 16 5.19 18.52 -5.61
C SER A 16 3.70 18.77 -5.90
N ASP A 17 3.32 18.70 -7.18
CA ASP A 17 1.96 18.94 -7.66
C ASP A 17 1.42 17.66 -8.33
N ALA A 18 1.35 16.59 -7.54
CA ALA A 18 0.84 15.32 -8.02
C ALA A 18 -0.68 15.42 -8.25
N ASN A 19 -1.13 15.31 -9.50
CA ASN A 19 -2.53 15.00 -9.80
C ASN A 19 -2.73 13.49 -9.71
N TYR A 20 -2.48 12.94 -8.53
CA TYR A 20 -2.37 11.50 -8.31
C TYR A 20 -3.14 11.11 -7.06
N GLY A 21 -4.23 10.36 -7.25
CA GLY A 21 -5.12 9.97 -6.18
C GLY A 21 -4.44 9.01 -5.20
N ARG A 22 -4.84 9.06 -3.92
CA ARG A 22 -4.31 8.17 -2.88
C ARG A 22 -4.39 6.69 -3.25
N TYR A 23 -5.52 6.24 -3.80
CA TYR A 23 -5.70 4.83 -4.19
C TYR A 23 -4.82 4.45 -5.39
N GLU A 24 -4.60 5.37 -6.32
CA GLU A 24 -3.73 5.14 -7.47
C GLU A 24 -2.27 5.02 -7.03
N MET A 25 -1.82 5.89 -6.11
CA MET A 25 -0.50 5.79 -5.47
C MET A 25 -0.30 4.46 -4.75
N ILE A 26 -1.29 4.02 -3.97
CA ILE A 26 -1.23 2.73 -3.27
C ILE A 26 -1.17 1.57 -4.28
N PHE A 27 -1.96 1.63 -5.35
CA PHE A 27 -1.96 0.60 -6.38
C PHE A 27 -0.60 0.49 -7.08
N GLU A 28 -0.02 1.60 -7.52
CA GLU A 28 1.30 1.58 -8.17
C GLU A 28 2.38 1.08 -7.20
N ALA A 29 2.37 1.55 -5.95
CA ALA A 29 3.32 1.10 -4.93
C ALA A 29 3.25 -0.41 -4.70
N VAL A 30 2.04 -0.95 -4.52
CA VAL A 30 1.83 -2.37 -4.29
C VAL A 30 2.19 -3.19 -5.52
N ARG A 31 1.74 -2.76 -6.71
CA ARG A 31 2.00 -3.47 -7.97
C ARG A 31 3.49 -3.57 -8.25
N GLY A 32 4.23 -2.46 -8.12
CA GLY A 32 5.67 -2.44 -8.32
C GLY A 32 6.43 -3.33 -7.34
N ALA A 33 6.05 -3.35 -6.06
CA ALA A 33 6.70 -4.19 -5.05
C ALA A 33 6.45 -5.69 -5.28
N VAL A 34 5.22 -6.05 -5.65
CA VAL A 34 4.84 -7.45 -5.93
C VAL A 34 5.48 -7.93 -7.24
N ASP A 35 5.57 -7.07 -8.27
CA ASP A 35 6.26 -7.39 -9.52
C ASP A 35 7.76 -7.56 -9.33
N MET A 36 8.41 -6.70 -8.55
CA MET A 36 9.83 -6.84 -8.21
C MET A 36 10.10 -8.18 -7.50
N ALA A 37 9.19 -8.62 -6.64
CA ALA A 37 9.30 -9.90 -5.94
C ALA A 37 8.98 -11.11 -6.84
N GLY A 38 8.52 -10.91 -8.09
CA GLY A 38 8.09 -12.00 -8.97
C GLY A 38 6.84 -12.73 -8.48
N LEU A 39 6.02 -12.07 -7.65
CA LEU A 39 4.84 -12.64 -7.00
C LEU A 39 3.55 -12.27 -7.72
N LYS A 40 2.46 -12.96 -7.39
CA LYS A 40 1.10 -12.65 -7.84
C LYS A 40 0.20 -12.40 -6.63
N LYS A 41 -0.96 -11.77 -6.87
CA LYS A 41 -1.98 -11.50 -5.82
C LYS A 41 -2.30 -12.74 -4.98
N LYS A 42 -2.45 -13.90 -5.64
CA LYS A 42 -2.76 -15.17 -4.99
C LYS A 42 -1.68 -15.68 -4.02
N ASP A 43 -0.46 -15.15 -4.12
CA ASP A 43 0.66 -15.51 -3.26
C ASP A 43 0.70 -14.63 -1.99
N ILE A 44 -0.16 -13.61 -1.89
CA ILE A 44 -0.27 -12.69 -0.77
C ILE A 44 -1.46 -13.08 0.11
N SER A 45 -1.19 -13.40 1.38
CA SER A 45 -2.22 -13.79 2.35
C SER A 45 -2.64 -12.67 3.28
N THR A 46 -1.78 -11.67 3.49
CA THR A 46 -2.01 -10.60 4.47
C THR A 46 -1.39 -9.31 3.95
N VAL A 47 -2.15 -8.23 4.09
CA VAL A 47 -1.70 -6.87 3.75
C VAL A 47 -1.75 -6.05 5.02
N ILE A 48 -0.62 -5.41 5.34
CA ILE A 48 -0.51 -4.46 6.44
C ILE A 48 -0.25 -3.10 5.82
N SER A 49 -1.09 -2.12 6.15
CA SER A 49 -0.96 -0.75 5.65
C SER A 49 -0.88 0.22 6.82
N CYS A 50 -0.02 1.21 6.71
CA CYS A 50 0.07 2.33 7.63
C CYS A 50 0.09 3.61 6.79
N THR A 51 -1.06 4.26 6.68
CA THR A 51 -1.21 5.49 5.88
C THR A 51 -1.65 6.62 6.80
N ASN A 52 -0.69 7.25 7.47
CA ASN A 52 -0.92 8.38 8.34
C ASN A 52 0.22 9.38 8.16
N ASP A 53 0.13 10.23 7.15
CA ASP A 53 0.97 11.43 7.08
C ASP A 53 0.09 12.66 7.33
N TYR A 54 0.00 13.05 8.61
CA TYR A 54 -0.59 14.31 9.03
C TYR A 54 0.53 15.35 9.05
N TYR A 55 0.88 15.85 7.88
CA TYR A 55 1.84 16.95 7.74
C TYR A 55 1.41 18.24 8.51
N ASP A 56 0.24 18.24 9.17
CA ASP A 56 -0.26 19.30 10.05
C ASP A 56 -0.71 18.82 11.47
N GLY A 57 -0.25 17.65 11.93
CA GLY A 57 -0.17 17.36 13.37
C GLY A 57 -1.44 17.02 14.16
N ARG A 58 -2.41 16.24 13.63
CA ARG A 58 -3.48 15.65 14.47
C ARG A 58 -3.71 14.13 14.30
N THR A 59 -3.02 13.42 15.21
CA THR A 59 -3.24 12.14 15.97
C THR A 59 -2.87 10.75 15.43
N ILE A 60 -2.56 9.86 16.41
CA ILE A 60 -1.68 8.65 16.39
C ILE A 60 -2.47 7.32 16.26
N SER A 61 -3.76 7.36 16.01
CA SER A 61 -4.57 6.15 15.83
C SER A 61 -5.85 6.53 15.12
N ASN A 62 -6.14 5.82 14.05
CA ASN A 62 -7.27 6.03 13.15
C ASN A 62 -8.61 6.24 13.90
N CYS A 63 -9.43 7.20 13.45
CA CYS A 63 -10.84 7.36 13.87
C CYS A 63 -11.82 6.64 12.92
N PHE A 64 -11.31 6.02 11.86
CA PHE A 64 -12.07 5.35 10.81
C PHE A 64 -11.59 3.90 10.64
N THR A 65 -12.43 3.03 10.12
CA THR A 65 -11.97 1.72 9.65
C THR A 65 -11.06 1.93 8.45
N VAL A 66 -9.86 1.35 8.47
CA VAL A 66 -9.02 1.26 7.26
C VAL A 66 -9.82 0.42 6.26
N GLU A 67 -10.22 1.02 5.14
CA GLU A 67 -10.85 0.27 4.06
C GLU A 67 -9.84 -0.73 3.48
N VAL A 68 -10.32 -1.92 3.14
CA VAL A 68 -9.48 -2.96 2.56
C VAL A 68 -8.95 -2.45 1.22
N GLY A 69 -7.63 -2.24 1.13
CA GLY A 69 -6.98 -1.95 -0.15
C GLY A 69 -7.27 -3.10 -1.13
N GLY A 70 -8.01 -2.80 -2.20
CA GLY A 70 -8.45 -3.80 -3.19
C GLY A 70 -9.89 -4.32 -3.05
N GLY A 71 -10.72 -3.75 -2.17
CA GLY A 71 -12.14 -4.10 -2.04
C GLY A 71 -12.97 -3.85 -3.31
N TYR A 72 -12.52 -2.97 -4.21
CA TYR A 72 -13.18 -2.70 -5.50
C TYR A 72 -13.06 -3.85 -6.52
N MET A 73 -12.24 -4.88 -6.24
CA MET A 73 -12.01 -6.04 -7.13
C MET A 73 -12.59 -7.34 -6.56
N ALA A 74 -13.60 -7.27 -5.69
CA ALA A 74 -14.27 -8.46 -5.16
C ALA A 74 -15.32 -9.04 -6.13
N ASP A 75 -15.73 -8.27 -7.13
CA ASP A 75 -16.72 -8.67 -8.16
C ASP A 75 -16.08 -9.01 -9.54
N GLU A 76 -14.76 -9.24 -9.59
CA GLU A 76 -14.04 -9.77 -10.78
C GLU A 76 -13.38 -11.13 -10.52
#